data_AF-A0A4Q3UQ62-F1
#
_entry.id   AF-A0A4Q3UQ62-F1
#
_cell.length_a   1.000
_cell.length_b   1.000
_cell.length_c   1.000
_cell.angle_alpha   90.00
_cell.angle_beta   90.00
_cell.angle_gamma   90.00
#
_symmetry.space_group_name_H-M   'P 1'
#
loop_
_entity.id
_entity.type
_entity.pdbx_description
1 polymer ?
#
loop_
_entity_poly.entity_id
_entity_poly.type
_entity_poly.pdbx_seq_one_letter_code
_entity_poly.pdbx_strand_id
1 'polypeptide(L)'
;THDVLTGIAVLAPDGRHASRVVESRVTFKRFSHVELEGYVASGEWKGKAGGYGIQGIAASLVTEMSGSYSSIVGLPLYETAALLEGLGYPVGRRWSAR
;
A
#
# COMPACT_ATOMS: atom_id res chain seq x y z
N THR A 1 11.36 1.64 -12.49
CA THR A 1 11.02 1.97 -11.10
C THR A 1 10.01 3.08 -11.11
N HIS A 2 8.97 2.98 -10.29
CA HIS A 2 7.91 3.99 -10.17
C HIS A 2 7.54 4.19 -8.70
N ASP A 3 6.89 5.32 -8.43
CA ASP A 3 6.45 5.69 -7.10
C ASP A 3 4.94 5.41 -6.91
N VAL A 4 4.60 4.97 -5.71
CA VAL A 4 3.24 4.72 -5.23
C VAL A 4 3.01 5.63 -4.04
N LEU A 5 2.11 6.60 -4.19
CA LEU A 5 1.77 7.54 -3.14
C LEU A 5 0.40 7.18 -2.57
N THR A 6 0.36 6.93 -1.26
CA THR A 6 -0.89 6.67 -0.54
C THR A 6 -1.13 7.78 0.48
N GLY A 7 -2.25 8.49 0.31
CA GLY A 7 -2.72 9.50 1.25
C GLY A 7 -3.65 8.90 2.29
N ILE A 8 -3.46 9.27 3.55
CA ILE A 8 -4.38 8.97 4.65
C ILE A 8 -4.79 10.26 5.36
N ALA A 9 -6.04 10.30 5.82
CA ALA A 9 -6.58 11.36 6.65
C ALA A 9 -7.48 10.76 7.73
N VAL A 10 -7.38 11.28 8.95
CA VAL A 10 -8.21 10.89 10.09
C VAL A 10 -8.88 12.15 10.64
N LEU A 11 -10.20 12.07 10.85
CA LEU A 11 -11.01 13.12 11.47
C LEU A 11 -11.57 12.58 12.79
N ALA A 12 -11.24 13.24 13.89
CA ALA A 12 -11.77 12.92 15.22
C ALA A 12 -13.16 13.53 15.41
N PRO A 13 -14.00 12.97 16.31
CA PRO A 13 -15.35 13.49 16.57
C PRO A 13 -15.39 14.93 17.08
N ASP A 14 -14.30 15.40 17.69
CA ASP A 14 -14.15 16.77 18.19
C ASP A 14 -13.68 17.78 17.11
N GLY A 15 -13.57 17.34 15.85
CA GLY A 15 -13.18 18.16 14.70
C GLY A 15 -11.68 18.25 14.46
N ARG A 16 -10.82 17.70 15.34
CA ARG A 16 -9.38 17.60 15.05
C ARG A 16 -9.15 16.65 13.88
N HIS A 17 -8.22 16.98 13.02
CA HIS A 17 -7.83 16.10 11.91
C HIS A 17 -6.32 16.05 11.74
N ALA A 18 -5.85 14.98 11.13
CA ALA A 18 -4.46 14.82 10.72
C ALA A 18 -4.41 14.02 9.42
N SER A 19 -3.42 14.32 8.58
CA SER A 19 -3.22 13.63 7.30
C SER A 19 -1.75 13.39 7.03
N ARG A 20 -1.46 12.36 6.23
CA ARG A 20 -0.11 11.99 5.82
C ARG A 20 -0.14 11.43 4.40
N VAL A 21 0.90 11.72 3.63
CA VAL A 21 1.19 11.01 2.36
C VAL A 21 2.41 10.13 2.60
N VAL A 22 2.32 8.89 2.17
CA VAL A 22 3.41 7.91 2.24
C VAL A 22 3.84 7.58 0.82
N GLU A 23 5.10 7.85 0.52
CA GLU A 23 5.74 7.49 -0.74
C GLU A 23 6.44 6.15 -0.58
N SER A 24 6.14 5.23 -1.49
CA SER A 24 6.84 3.96 -1.65
C SER A 24 7.30 3.83 -3.08
N ARG A 25 8.39 3.09 -3.32
CA ARG A 25 8.94 2.88 -4.66
C ARG A 25 8.98 1.40 -4.98
N VAL A 26 8.62 1.06 -6.22
CA VAL A 26 8.61 -0.32 -6.70
C VAL A 26 9.42 -0.40 -8.00
N THR A 27 10.35 -1.34 -8.05
CA THR A 27 11.13 -1.67 -9.25
C THR A 27 10.67 -3.01 -9.78
N PHE A 28 10.25 -3.01 -11.04
CA PHE A 28 10.00 -4.23 -11.79
C PHE A 28 11.25 -4.65 -12.56
N LYS A 29 11.42 -5.96 -12.75
CA LYS A 29 12.39 -6.48 -13.72
C LYS A 29 12.03 -6.04 -15.14
N ARG A 30 12.95 -6.26 -16.08
CA ARG A 30 12.60 -6.23 -17.50
C ARG A 30 11.68 -7.42 -17.83
N PHE A 31 10.55 -7.12 -18.44
CA PHE A 31 9.59 -8.12 -18.88
C PHE A 31 10.07 -8.75 -20.19
N SER A 32 9.97 -10.08 -20.29
CA SER A 32 9.89 -10.75 -21.58
C SER A 32 8.48 -10.60 -22.16
N HIS A 33 8.34 -10.83 -23.46
CA HIS A 33 7.04 -10.77 -24.11
C HIS A 33 6.05 -11.80 -23.53
N VAL A 34 6.53 -13.03 -23.29
CA VAL A 34 5.75 -14.14 -22.73
C VAL A 34 5.19 -13.81 -21.35
N GLU A 35 5.99 -13.17 -20.49
CA GLU A 35 5.54 -12.77 -19.15
C GLU A 35 4.49 -11.67 -19.20
N LEU A 36 4.67 -10.69 -20.10
CA LEU A 36 3.70 -9.62 -20.28
C LEU A 36 2.35 -10.17 -20.76
N GLU A 37 2.36 -11.03 -21.77
CA GLU A 37 1.14 -11.68 -22.29
C GLU A 37 0.46 -12.54 -21.22
N GLY A 38 1.23 -13.36 -20.50
CA GLY A 38 0.71 -14.18 -19.41
C GLY A 38 0.08 -13.34 -18.29
N TYR A 39 0.73 -12.22 -17.93
CA TYR A 39 0.21 -11.31 -16.91
C TYR A 39 -1.09 -10.63 -17.37
N VAL A 40 -1.15 -10.15 -18.61
CA VAL A 40 -2.36 -9.54 -19.17
C VAL A 40 -3.51 -10.55 -19.25
N ALA A 41 -3.22 -11.77 -19.70
CA ALA A 41 -4.19 -12.86 -19.81
C ALA A 41 -4.75 -13.29 -18.44
N SER A 42 -3.97 -13.19 -17.36
CA SER A 42 -4.44 -13.49 -16.00
C SER A 42 -5.61 -12.59 -15.56
N GLY A 43 -5.74 -11.39 -16.13
CA GLY A 43 -6.74 -10.40 -15.73
C GLY A 43 -6.50 -9.75 -14.37
N GLU A 44 -5.41 -10.08 -13.66
CA GLU A 44 -5.12 -9.53 -12.33
C GLU A 44 -4.98 -8.01 -12.35
N TRP A 45 -4.52 -7.43 -13.47
CA TRP A 45 -4.37 -5.99 -13.64
C TRP A 45 -5.68 -5.20 -13.49
N LYS A 46 -6.84 -5.85 -13.70
CA LYS A 46 -8.13 -5.17 -13.71
C LYS A 46 -8.45 -4.56 -12.34
N GLY A 47 -8.88 -3.29 -12.37
CA GLY A 47 -9.26 -2.54 -11.18
C GLY A 47 -8.09 -2.15 -10.26
N LYS A 48 -6.83 -2.29 -10.71
CA LYS A 48 -5.64 -1.95 -9.93
C LYS A 48 -4.93 -0.74 -10.52
N ALA A 49 -4.58 0.22 -9.68
CA ALA A 49 -3.75 1.36 -10.08
C ALA A 49 -2.39 0.87 -10.59
N GLY A 50 -1.90 1.44 -11.70
CA GLY A 50 -0.68 0.97 -12.36
C GLY A 50 -0.81 -0.41 -13.03
N GLY A 51 -2.00 -1.00 -13.04
CA GLY A 51 -2.27 -2.27 -13.69
C GLY A 51 -1.62 -3.47 -13.01
N TYR A 52 -1.28 -3.40 -11.71
CA TYR A 52 -0.73 -4.55 -11.00
C TYR A 52 -1.11 -4.61 -9.52
N GLY A 53 -1.01 -5.81 -8.92
CA GLY A 53 -1.18 -6.01 -7.47
C GLY A 53 0.01 -6.70 -6.85
N ILE A 54 0.71 -6.03 -5.92
CA ILE A 54 1.91 -6.59 -5.26
C ILE A 54 1.62 -7.82 -4.38
N GLN A 55 0.34 -8.12 -4.13
CA GLN A 55 -0.10 -9.31 -3.39
C GLN A 55 -0.33 -10.53 -4.29
N GLY A 56 -0.34 -10.34 -5.61
CA GLY A 56 -0.64 -11.38 -6.60
C GLY A 56 0.56 -11.80 -7.43
N ILE A 57 0.29 -12.25 -8.65
CA ILE A 57 1.27 -12.71 -9.65
C ILE A 57 2.34 -11.64 -9.88
N ALA A 58 1.97 -10.35 -9.86
CA ALA A 58 2.92 -9.27 -10.08
C ALA A 58 4.06 -9.24 -9.04
N ALA A 59 3.90 -9.82 -7.85
CA ALA A 59 4.98 -9.96 -6.87
C ALA A 59 6.20 -10.71 -7.44
N SER A 60 5.98 -11.68 -8.32
CA SER A 60 7.05 -12.43 -9.01
C SER A 60 7.85 -11.60 -10.03
N LEU A 61 7.37 -10.40 -10.35
CA LEU A 61 7.95 -9.50 -11.35
C LEU A 61 8.64 -8.29 -10.70
N VAL A 62 8.45 -8.08 -9.39
CA VAL A 62 9.08 -7.02 -8.59
C VAL A 62 10.47 -7.47 -8.14
N THR A 63 11.49 -6.67 -8.42
CA THR A 63 12.88 -6.92 -8.02
C THR A 63 13.29 -6.17 -6.77
N GLU A 64 12.64 -5.04 -6.50
CA GLU A 64 12.97 -4.20 -5.36
C GLU A 64 11.74 -3.40 -4.95
N MET A 65 11.62 -3.18 -3.64
CA MET A 65 10.64 -2.28 -3.05
C MET A 65 11.32 -1.50 -1.92
N SER A 66 11.08 -0.20 -1.87
CA SER A 66 11.47 0.65 -0.76
C SER A 66 10.28 1.47 -0.24
N GLY A 67 10.26 1.74 1.07
CA GLY A 67 9.12 2.37 1.74
C GLY A 67 8.17 1.36 2.39
N SER A 68 6.88 1.64 2.35
CA SER A 68 5.85 0.88 3.07
C SER A 68 5.10 -0.08 2.15
N TYR A 69 5.20 -1.39 2.43
CA TYR A 69 4.42 -2.42 1.74
C TYR A 69 2.91 -2.22 1.91
N SER A 70 2.48 -1.97 3.15
CA SER A 70 1.07 -1.73 3.46
C SER A 70 0.51 -0.49 2.74
N SER A 71 1.35 0.54 2.56
CA SER A 71 1.03 1.69 1.72
C SER A 71 0.75 1.30 0.27
N ILE A 72 1.59 0.43 -0.32
CA ILE A 72 1.42 -0.05 -1.71
C ILE A 72 0.15 -0.89 -1.86
N VAL A 73 -0.21 -1.67 -0.84
CA VAL A 73 -1.47 -2.43 -0.81
C VAL A 73 -2.68 -1.50 -0.74
N GLY A 74 -2.53 -0.31 -0.14
CA GLY A 74 -3.54 0.76 -0.16
C GLY A 74 -3.83 1.40 1.20
N LEU A 75 -3.20 0.94 2.29
CA LEU A 75 -3.33 1.58 3.60
C LEU A 75 -2.01 1.52 4.38
N PRO A 76 -1.28 2.64 4.54
CA PRO A 76 -0.04 2.68 5.32
C PRO A 76 -0.32 2.47 6.81
N LEU A 77 -0.17 1.23 7.29
CA LEU A 77 -0.63 0.83 8.62
C LEU A 77 0.13 1.51 9.76
N TYR A 78 1.43 1.73 9.60
CA TYR A 78 2.25 2.42 10.60
C TYR A 78 1.77 3.85 10.80
N GLU A 79 1.65 4.61 9.72
CA GLU A 79 1.20 6.00 9.75
C GLU A 79 -0.26 6.09 10.20
N THR A 80 -1.11 5.15 9.76
CA THR A 80 -2.52 5.08 10.19
C THR A 80 -2.63 4.87 11.70
N ALA A 81 -1.88 3.93 12.27
CA ALA A 81 -1.85 3.69 13.70
C ALA A 81 -1.36 4.93 14.45
N ALA A 82 -0.28 5.56 13.98
CA ALA A 82 0.28 6.76 14.59
C ALA A 82 -0.71 7.96 14.56
N LEU A 83 -1.43 8.17 13.45
CA LEU A 83 -2.45 9.22 13.38
C LEU A 83 -3.63 8.95 14.32
N LEU A 84 -4.08 7.70 14.40
CA LEU A 84 -5.16 7.30 15.30
C LEU A 84 -4.77 7.53 16.77
N GLU A 85 -3.58 7.08 17.17
CA GLU A 85 -3.07 7.30 18.53
C GLU A 85 -2.89 8.79 18.84
N GLY A 86 -2.34 9.56 17.91
CA GLY A 86 -2.17 11.01 18.05
C GLY A 86 -3.48 11.78 18.20
N LEU A 87 -4.59 11.24 17.69
CA LEU A 87 -5.94 11.79 17.87
C LEU A 87 -6.68 11.23 19.09
N GLY A 88 -6.06 10.32 19.84
CA GLY A 88 -6.59 9.77 21.08
C GLY A 88 -7.30 8.42 20.94
N TYR A 89 -7.27 7.79 19.76
CA TYR A 89 -7.81 6.45 19.57
C TYR A 89 -6.80 5.40 20.06
N PRO A 90 -7.17 4.50 21.01
CA PRO A 90 -6.20 3.65 21.70
C PRO A 90 -5.88 2.37 20.90
N VAL A 91 -5.06 2.47 19.86
CA VAL A 91 -4.70 1.35 18.96
C VAL A 91 -4.03 0.21 19.74
N GLY A 92 -2.93 0.46 20.46
CA GLY A 92 -2.20 -0.57 21.19
C GLY A 92 -2.96 -1.24 22.35
N ARG A 93 -3.93 -0.55 22.98
CA ARG A 93 -4.74 -1.14 24.07
C ARG A 93 -5.68 -2.25 23.59
N ARG A 94 -5.93 -2.36 22.28
CA ARG A 94 -6.77 -3.41 21.70
C ARG A 94 -5.97 -4.65 21.25
N TRP A 95 -4.65 -4.67 21.46
CA TRP A 95 -3.81 -5.82 21.10
C TRP A 95 -3.75 -6.91 22.19
N SER A 96 -4.53 -6.75 23.26
CA SER A 96 -4.70 -7.78 24.28
C SER A 96 -5.14 -9.09 23.65
N ALA A 97 -4.35 -10.14 23.88
CA ALA A 97 -4.54 -11.48 23.35
C ALA A 97 -5.96 -12.01 23.66
N ARG A 98 -6.56 -12.67 22.67
CA ARG A 98 -7.51 -13.76 22.96
C ARG A 98 -6.71 -14.98 23.37
#